data_AF-A0A922SJC6-F1
#
_entry.id   AF-A0A922SJC6-F1
#
_cell.length_a   1.000
_cell.length_b   1.000
_cell.length_c   1.000
_cell.angle_alpha   90.00
_cell.angle_beta   90.00
_cell.angle_gamma   90.00
#
_symmetry.space_group_name_H-M   'P 1'
#
loop_
_entity.id
_entity.type
_entity.pdbx_description
1 polymer ?
#
loop_
_entity_poly.entity_id
_entity_poly.type
_entity_poly.pdbx_seq_one_letter_code
_entity_poly.pdbx_strand_id
1 'polypeptide(L)'
;MYEELSESRLALKESLCRGTLRTVAALGVGDAHLRGLLLYHLHAALAERARRSPDLYEEIKSEIESTIEQAYNILQGDISAPPDLELRRRYLGPGCDKPQEERFFILDA
;
A
#
# COMPACT_ATOMS: atom_id res chain seq x y z
N MET A 1 7.67 -10.66 -4.63
CA MET A 1 6.38 -11.20 -4.13
C MET A 1 5.13 -10.61 -4.79
N TYR A 2 4.92 -9.29 -4.89
CA TYR A 2 3.76 -8.74 -5.62
C TYR A 2 3.96 -8.75 -7.14
N GLU A 3 5.21 -8.56 -7.56
CA GLU A 3 5.63 -8.59 -8.97
C GLU A 3 5.33 -9.93 -9.65
N GLU A 4 5.40 -11.02 -8.90
CA GLU A 4 5.15 -12.37 -9.40
C GLU A 4 3.66 -12.71 -9.54
N LEU A 5 2.77 -11.86 -9.00
CA LEU A 5 1.33 -12.10 -9.08
C LEU A 5 0.80 -11.75 -10.46
N SER A 6 -0.09 -12.60 -10.99
CA SER A 6 -0.91 -12.23 -12.15
C SER A 6 -1.81 -11.04 -11.82
N GLU A 7 -2.25 -10.32 -12.84
CA GLU A 7 -3.16 -9.18 -12.67
C GLU A 7 -4.46 -9.58 -11.95
N SER A 8 -5.01 -10.75 -12.27
CA SER A 8 -6.19 -11.31 -11.59
C SER A 8 -5.95 -11.56 -10.09
N ARG A 9 -4.75 -12.00 -9.70
CA ARG A 9 -4.39 -12.22 -8.29
C ARG A 9 -4.17 -10.90 -7.55
N LEU A 10 -3.59 -9.90 -8.20
CA LEU A 10 -3.47 -8.55 -7.63
C LEU A 10 -4.85 -7.93 -7.39
N ALA A 11 -5.74 -7.99 -8.38
CA ALA A 11 -7.11 -7.49 -8.27
C ALA A 11 -7.90 -8.21 -7.17
N LEU A 12 -7.76 -9.53 -7.05
CA LEU A 12 -8.36 -10.29 -5.96
C LEU A 12 -7.83 -9.84 -4.59
N LYS A 13 -6.50 -9.69 -4.47
CA LYS A 13 -5.88 -9.25 -3.21
C LYS A 13 -6.34 -7.85 -2.81
N GLU A 14 -6.37 -6.92 -3.76
CA GLU A 14 -6.92 -5.58 -3.54
C GLU A 14 -8.37 -5.64 -3.04
N SER A 15 -9.24 -6.38 -3.74
CA SER A 15 -10.64 -6.53 -3.36
C SER A 15 -10.81 -7.11 -1.95
N LEU A 16 -10.01 -8.12 -1.59
CA LEU A 16 -10.03 -8.72 -0.25
C LEU A 16 -9.56 -7.73 0.82
N CYS A 17 -8.47 -6.99 0.57
CA CYS A 17 -7.98 -5.97 1.49
C CYS A 17 -9.02 -4.86 1.70
N ARG A 18 -9.62 -4.32 0.63
CA ARG A 18 -10.70 -3.31 0.72
C ARG A 18 -11.91 -3.84 1.48
N GLY A 19 -12.35 -5.06 1.16
CA GLY A 19 -13.47 -5.71 1.84
C GLY A 19 -13.22 -5.86 3.34
N THR A 20 -12.04 -6.35 3.70
CA THR A 20 -11.66 -6.57 5.10
C THR A 20 -11.51 -5.25 5.86
N LEU A 21 -10.90 -4.23 5.25
CA LEU A 21 -10.79 -2.90 5.87
C LEU A 21 -12.16 -2.27 6.14
N ARG A 22 -13.13 -2.44 5.22
CA ARG A 22 -14.52 -2.01 5.47
C ARG A 22 -15.15 -2.75 6.66
N THR A 23 -14.94 -4.06 6.76
CA THR A 23 -15.43 -4.84 7.91
C THR A 23 -14.79 -4.39 9.22
N VAL A 24 -13.46 -4.23 9.25
CA VAL A 24 -12.69 -3.74 10.41
C VAL A 24 -13.19 -2.36 10.85
N ALA A 25 -13.42 -1.45 9.89
CA ALA A 25 -13.98 -0.13 10.16
C ALA A 25 -15.41 -0.19 10.73
N ALA A 26 -16.28 -1.04 10.18
CA ALA A 26 -17.64 -1.23 10.67
C ALA A 26 -17.70 -1.79 12.09
N LEU A 27 -16.69 -2.58 12.48
CA LEU A 27 -16.54 -3.11 13.84
C LEU A 27 -15.94 -2.08 14.82
N GLY A 28 -15.58 -0.88 14.37
CA GLY A 28 -14.94 0.14 15.20
C GLY A 28 -13.52 -0.25 15.66
N VAL A 29 -12.89 -1.20 14.97
CA VAL A 29 -11.51 -1.59 15.26
C VAL A 29 -10.60 -0.50 14.71
N GLY A 30 -10.18 0.41 15.60
CA GLY A 30 -9.38 1.60 15.32
C GLY A 30 -7.96 1.29 14.84
N ASP A 31 -6.94 1.85 15.49
CA ASP A 31 -5.52 1.69 15.10
C ASP A 31 -4.94 0.35 15.60
N ALA A 32 -5.62 -0.74 15.27
CA ALA A 32 -5.13 -2.08 15.55
C ALA A 32 -4.01 -2.47 14.58
N HIS A 33 -3.02 -3.22 15.08
CA HIS A 33 -1.90 -3.74 14.29
C HIS A 33 -2.35 -4.42 12.98
N LEU A 34 -3.38 -5.28 13.04
CA LEU A 34 -3.92 -5.96 11.85
C LEU A 34 -4.47 -4.99 10.79
N ARG A 35 -5.05 -3.85 11.19
CA ARG A 35 -5.49 -2.81 10.25
C ARG A 35 -4.28 -2.19 9.55
N GLY A 36 -3.20 -1.93 10.28
CA GLY A 36 -1.94 -1.46 9.72
C GLY A 36 -1.41 -2.42 8.65
N LEU A 37 -1.37 -3.73 8.94
CA LEU A 37 -0.95 -4.75 7.97
C LEU A 37 -1.86 -4.81 6.73
N LEU A 38 -3.18 -4.72 6.93
CA LEU A 38 -4.14 -4.69 5.82
C LEU A 38 -3.96 -3.45 4.92
N LEU A 39 -3.72 -2.29 5.52
CA LEU A 39 -3.44 -1.05 4.79
C LEU A 39 -2.13 -1.16 4.00
N TYR A 40 -1.08 -1.72 4.60
CA TYR A 40 0.18 -1.97 3.89
C TYR A 40 -0.01 -2.94 2.71
N HIS A 41 -0.79 -4.01 2.88
CA HIS A 41 -1.06 -4.95 1.80
C HIS A 41 -1.91 -4.36 0.68
N LEU A 42 -2.88 -3.50 1.01
CA LEU A 42 -3.63 -2.73 0.02
C LEU A 42 -2.70 -1.79 -0.75
N HIS A 43 -1.89 -1.01 -0.04
CA HIS A 43 -0.89 -0.12 -0.62
C HIS A 43 0.01 -0.87 -1.62
N ALA A 44 0.58 -1.99 -1.20
CA ALA A 44 1.51 -2.75 -2.05
C ALA A 44 0.84 -3.28 -3.33
N ALA A 45 -0.43 -3.68 -3.27
CA ALA A 45 -1.19 -4.08 -4.45
C ALA A 45 -1.46 -2.89 -5.39
N LEU A 46 -1.89 -1.75 -4.84
CA LEU A 46 -2.15 -0.53 -5.63
C LEU A 46 -0.88 0.01 -6.29
N ALA A 47 0.23 0.05 -5.55
CA ALA A 47 1.52 0.50 -6.06
C ALA A 47 2.02 -0.39 -7.20
N GLU A 48 1.88 -1.71 -7.07
CA GLU A 48 2.24 -2.64 -8.15
C GLU A 48 1.35 -2.48 -9.38
N ARG A 49 0.05 -2.22 -9.22
CA ARG A 49 -0.86 -1.92 -10.34
C ARG A 49 -0.48 -0.61 -11.04
N ALA A 50 -0.19 0.45 -10.29
CA ALA A 50 0.28 1.72 -10.85
C ALA A 50 1.63 1.57 -11.59
N ARG A 51 2.54 0.74 -11.08
CA ARG A 51 3.82 0.45 -11.74
C ARG A 51 3.63 -0.25 -13.09
N ARG A 52 2.71 -1.22 -13.18
CA ARG A 52 2.40 -1.96 -14.43
C ARG A 52 1.59 -1.14 -15.43
N SER A 53 0.79 -0.20 -14.94
CA SER A 53 -0.10 0.64 -15.75
C SER A 53 0.05 2.09 -15.31
N PRO A 54 1.06 2.81 -15.84
CA PRO A 54 1.33 4.20 -15.46
C PRO A 54 0.13 5.13 -15.62
N ASP A 55 -0.74 4.88 -16.60
CA ASP A 55 -1.96 5.66 -16.83
C ASP A 55 -2.96 5.59 -15.66
N LEU A 56 -2.95 4.48 -14.90
CA LEU A 56 -3.81 4.30 -13.72
C LEU A 56 -3.32 5.15 -12.54
N TYR A 57 -2.04 5.52 -12.52
CA TYR A 57 -1.40 6.09 -11.34
C TYR A 57 -2.11 7.36 -10.85
N GLU A 58 -2.44 8.29 -11.73
CA GLU A 58 -3.10 9.55 -11.33
C GLU A 58 -4.47 9.31 -10.67
N GLU A 59 -5.18 8.24 -11.05
CA GLU A 59 -6.47 7.89 -10.45
C GLU A 59 -6.32 7.31 -9.02
N ILE A 60 -5.25 6.55 -8.78
CA ILE A 60 -5.08 5.80 -7.52
C ILE A 60 -3.99 6.38 -6.61
N LYS A 61 -3.27 7.43 -7.04
CA LYS A 61 -2.15 8.05 -6.33
C LYS A 61 -2.51 8.45 -4.91
N SER A 62 -3.63 9.15 -4.72
CA SER A 62 -4.05 9.59 -3.38
C SER A 62 -4.31 8.41 -2.45
N GLU A 63 -4.79 7.29 -2.99
CA GLU A 63 -5.02 6.08 -2.20
C GLU A 63 -3.71 5.36 -1.87
N ILE A 64 -2.79 5.26 -2.82
CA ILE A 64 -1.43 4.73 -2.59
C ILE A 64 -0.77 5.51 -1.45
N GLU A 65 -0.82 6.85 -1.50
CA GLU A 65 -0.20 7.74 -0.51
C GLU A 65 -0.90 7.62 0.85
N SER A 66 -2.22 7.66 0.88
CA SER A 66 -2.99 7.58 2.13
C SER A 66 -2.85 6.24 2.83
N THR A 67 -2.83 5.13 2.08
CA THR A 67 -2.75 3.78 2.66
C THR A 67 -1.40 3.51 3.29
N ILE A 68 -0.28 3.94 2.66
CA ILE A 68 1.05 3.78 3.27
C ILE A 68 1.27 4.71 4.46
N GLU A 69 0.75 5.94 4.41
CA GLU A 69 0.85 6.88 5.53
C GLU A 69 0.11 6.35 6.76
N GLN A 70 -1.12 5.85 6.58
CA GLN A 70 -1.87 5.24 7.67
C GLN A 70 -1.21 3.95 8.18
N ALA A 71 -0.73 3.09 7.29
CA ALA A 71 -0.02 1.88 7.68
C ALA A 71 1.23 2.21 8.52
N TYR A 72 2.01 3.21 8.10
CA TYR A 72 3.17 3.66 8.85
C TYR A 72 2.81 4.19 10.23
N ASN A 73 1.79 5.05 10.33
CA ASN A 73 1.38 5.63 11.61
C ASN A 73 0.95 4.56 12.62
N ILE A 74 0.39 3.45 12.16
CA ILE A 74 -0.03 2.32 13.01
C ILE A 74 1.14 1.39 13.35
N LEU A 75 2.01 1.09 12.39
CA LEU A 75 3.01 0.01 12.51
C LEU A 75 4.41 0.50 12.90
N GLN A 76 4.69 1.80 12.86
CA GLN A 76 6.02 2.33 13.19
C GLN A 76 6.47 1.88 14.59
N GLY A 77 7.69 1.34 14.68
CA GLY A 77 8.26 0.83 15.93
C GLY A 77 7.78 -0.58 16.34
N ASP A 78 6.90 -1.23 15.58
CA ASP A 78 6.51 -2.62 15.79
C ASP A 78 7.53 -3.58 15.14
N ILE A 79 7.98 -4.58 15.89
CA ILE A 79 8.95 -5.59 15.40
C ILE A 79 8.40 -6.44 14.24
N SER A 80 7.08 -6.54 14.13
CA SER A 80 6.39 -7.28 13.08
C SER A 80 5.99 -6.41 11.89
N ALA A 81 6.36 -5.12 11.89
CA ALA A 81 6.16 -4.25 10.74
C ALA A 81 6.91 -4.79 9.49
N PRO A 82 6.36 -4.59 8.28
CA PRO A 82 7.06 -4.93 7.06
C PRO A 82 8.42 -4.21 6.96
N PRO A 83 9.50 -4.90 6.56
CA PRO A 83 10.85 -4.35 6.60
C PRO A 83 11.07 -3.16 5.65
N ASP A 84 10.26 -3.03 4.61
CA ASP A 84 10.29 -1.96 3.62
C ASP A 84 9.23 -0.86 3.88
N LEU A 85 8.53 -0.89 5.02
CA LEU A 85 7.46 0.06 5.36
C LEU A 85 7.92 1.53 5.28
N GLU A 86 9.06 1.84 5.91
CA GLU A 86 9.65 3.18 5.90
C GLU A 86 10.08 3.63 4.49
N LEU A 87 10.69 2.70 3.74
CA LEU A 87 11.15 2.96 2.39
C LEU A 87 9.95 3.27 1.47
N ARG A 88 8.90 2.47 1.55
CA ARG A 88 7.65 2.68 0.80
C ARG A 88 7.00 4.00 1.17
N ARG A 89 6.90 4.36 2.46
CA ARG A 89 6.36 5.67 2.84
C ARG A 89 7.17 6.80 2.23
N ARG A 90 8.50 6.71 2.25
CA ARG A 90 9.37 7.78 1.73
C ARG A 90 9.22 8.00 0.22
N TYR A 91 9.02 6.93 -0.57
CA TYR A 91 8.94 7.01 -2.04
C TYR A 91 7.52 7.10 -2.57
N LEU A 92 6.55 6.49 -1.88
CA LEU A 92 5.17 6.32 -2.34
C LEU A 92 4.15 6.96 -1.40
N GLY A 93 4.59 7.56 -0.29
CA GLY A 93 3.76 8.35 0.61
C GLY A 93 3.61 9.81 0.16
N PRO A 94 2.82 10.59 0.91
CA PRO A 94 2.57 12.00 0.60
C PRO A 94 3.86 12.83 0.69
N GLY A 95 3.94 13.90 -0.12
CA GLY A 95 5.08 14.83 -0.11
C GLY A 95 6.36 14.29 -0.75
N CYS A 96 6.28 13.19 -1.51
CA CYS A 96 7.40 12.73 -2.31
C CYS A 96 7.55 13.58 -3.58
N ASP A 97 8.65 14.32 -3.70
CA ASP A 97 8.93 15.20 -4.84
C ASP A 97 9.56 14.48 -6.05
N LYS A 98 9.64 13.14 -6.00
CA LYS A 98 10.22 12.34 -7.08
C LYS A 98 9.27 12.23 -8.27
N PRO A 99 9.81 12.18 -9.51
CA PRO A 99 9.00 11.84 -10.68
C PRO A 99 8.42 10.43 -10.55
N GLN A 100 7.28 10.18 -11.19
CA GLN A 100 6.52 8.93 -11.07
C GLN A 100 7.39 7.70 -11.29
N GLU A 101 8.23 7.71 -12.32
CA GLU A 101 9.10 6.59 -12.69
C GLU A 101 10.06 6.23 -11.54
N GLU A 102 10.65 7.23 -10.89
CA GLU A 102 11.57 7.03 -9.76
C GLU A 102 10.87 6.59 -8.47
N ARG A 103 9.58 6.91 -8.31
CA ARG A 103 8.83 6.54 -7.09
C ARG A 103 8.69 5.02 -6.96
N PHE A 104 8.65 4.29 -8.07
CA PHE A 104 8.44 2.85 -8.07
C PHE A 104 9.72 2.00 -8.12
N PHE A 105 10.92 2.59 -8.26
CA PHE A 105 12.19 1.85 -8.31
C PHE A 105 12.44 0.97 -7.08
N ILE A 106 11.88 1.34 -5.93
CA ILE A 106 11.97 0.55 -4.70
C ILE A 106 11.19 -0.77 -4.77
N LEU A 107 10.40 -1.00 -5.83
CA LEU A 107 9.61 -2.21 -6.02
C LEU A 107 10.34 -3.26 -6.87
N ASP A 108 11.39 -2.88 -7.60
CA ASP A 108 12.16 -3.77 -8.47
C ASP A 108 13.25 -4.58 -7.69
N ALA A 109 13.29 -4.43 -6.35
CA ALA A 109 14.31 -4.96 -5.46
C ALA A 109 13.85 -6.18 -4.63
#